data_AF-A0A929PRP2-F1
#
_entry.id   AF-A0A929PRP2-F1
#
_cell.length_a   1.000
_cell.length_b   1.000
_cell.length_c   1.000
_cell.angle_alpha   90.00
_cell.angle_beta   90.00
_cell.angle_gamma   90.00
#
_symmetry.space_group_name_H-M   'P 1'
#
loop_
_entity.id
_entity.type
_entity.pdbx_description
1 polymer ?
#
loop_
_entity_poly.entity_id
_entity_poly.type
_entity_poly.pdbx_seq_one_letter_code
_entity_poly.pdbx_strand_id
1 'polypeptide(L)'
;MPRPFVPRHRQSHVFQACLFSITGEPRTSRSAVKAGACAGGRGGETCRLIARSARPVTLRLAVGGFQHETHSFAPRPTIFADFERPAGFPPLSRGVALIPALSGSQTALAGAMPVLEEAGATLLPLSWCLGMPAGPIEDSAFERIAAMLAADLSDALREGKVDGLYLDLHGAALTDSIPDAEGELLLRLRRILGPEVPIVISLDPHANLTAAMVEYSDGIVPYLTYPHVDKRETGATAARLLLDRIAGGKPYAKAFAQLDYWMTLSSQCTMVEPMKGVMAKRAELEKGIAALGFCFGFPYADFADCGVAFAAYAETREAAEAAAAQFLTFLNGLEERFKPDALPVAEAVALALESSRGANGPVIIADTQDNPGGGGHEDTTGLLAELVAQGASGAVLCLINDAESAAACHAAGEGATLALSLGGKSDGMPFEGEARVLRLGNGSFPLTGPMGAGNHANLGPCALVEFAPGVKVMVASRKTQAYDQAILRHLGVEPKDCPIVGLKSSVHFRADYEPIAARIIVAAAPGPVIADPSTLPFRHVRPGIRMRAGDFGGRAVG
;
A
#
# COMPACT_ATOMS: atom_id res chain seq x y z
N MET A 1 -54.42 -11.32 -19.05
CA MET A 1 -54.42 -10.79 -20.44
C MET A 1 -55.77 -10.13 -20.69
N PRO A 2 -55.94 -9.07 -21.49
CA PRO A 2 -55.06 -7.98 -21.93
C PRO A 2 -55.55 -6.59 -21.40
N ARG A 3 -54.71 -5.55 -21.43
CA ARG A 3 -54.97 -4.25 -22.13
C ARG A 3 -53.96 -3.16 -21.72
N PRO A 4 -53.62 -2.25 -22.66
CA PRO A 4 -52.60 -1.21 -22.53
C PRO A 4 -53.19 0.14 -22.07
N PHE A 5 -52.36 1.07 -21.58
CA PHE A 5 -52.73 2.49 -21.59
C PHE A 5 -51.49 3.39 -21.67
N VAL A 6 -51.56 4.36 -22.60
CA VAL A 6 -50.56 5.38 -22.93
C VAL A 6 -50.86 6.68 -22.13
N PRO A 7 -50.15 7.81 -22.33
CA PRO A 7 -49.37 8.53 -21.32
C PRO A 7 -50.12 9.72 -20.67
N ARG A 8 -49.54 10.35 -19.65
CA ARG A 8 -49.97 11.68 -19.20
C ARG A 8 -48.79 12.64 -19.03
N HIS A 9 -48.80 13.69 -19.85
CA HIS A 9 -48.12 14.97 -19.62
C HIS A 9 -48.90 15.83 -18.61
N ARG A 10 -48.17 16.47 -17.68
CA ARG A 10 -48.38 17.83 -17.11
C ARG A 10 -47.00 18.24 -16.52
N GLN A 11 -46.26 19.23 -17.04
CA GLN A 11 -46.35 20.69 -16.76
C GLN A 11 -46.75 21.01 -15.30
N SER A 12 -46.12 21.88 -14.50
CA SER A 12 -44.95 22.75 -14.57
C SER A 12 -44.87 23.45 -13.18
N HIS A 13 -43.78 24.20 -12.93
CA HIS A 13 -43.54 25.15 -11.81
C HIS A 13 -42.97 24.50 -10.52
N VAL A 14 -42.02 25.06 -9.78
CA VAL A 14 -41.36 26.37 -9.66
C VAL A 14 -39.95 26.08 -9.13
N PHE A 15 -38.87 26.68 -9.64
CA PHE A 15 -37.71 26.97 -8.78
C PHE A 15 -37.10 28.32 -9.13
N GLN A 16 -36.82 29.02 -8.06
CA GLN A 16 -36.68 30.46 -7.92
C GLN A 16 -35.19 30.83 -8.07
N ALA A 17 -34.95 31.88 -8.85
CA ALA A 17 -33.62 32.47 -9.04
C ALA A 17 -33.18 33.24 -7.78
N CYS A 18 -31.91 33.07 -7.39
CA CYS A 18 -31.19 34.03 -6.56
C CYS A 18 -29.96 34.51 -7.35
N LEU A 19 -30.03 35.76 -7.81
CA LEU A 19 -28.89 36.55 -8.24
C LEU A 19 -28.06 36.94 -7.01
N PHE A 20 -26.73 36.84 -7.12
CA PHE A 20 -25.83 37.82 -6.51
C PHE A 20 -24.84 38.29 -7.56
N SER A 21 -24.85 39.60 -7.78
CA SER A 21 -24.01 40.36 -8.68
C SER A 21 -22.85 40.92 -7.86
N ILE A 22 -21.60 40.68 -8.27
CA ILE A 22 -20.46 41.53 -7.90
C ILE A 22 -19.63 41.74 -9.16
N THR A 23 -19.73 42.96 -9.67
CA THR A 23 -18.92 43.56 -10.72
C THR A 23 -17.57 44.00 -10.16
N GLY A 24 -16.48 43.68 -10.86
CA GLY A 24 -15.15 44.21 -10.60
C GLY A 24 -14.23 43.99 -11.80
N GLU A 25 -14.04 45.04 -12.59
CA GLU A 25 -13.25 45.07 -13.82
C GLU A 25 -11.75 44.79 -13.61
N PRO A 26 -11.04 44.22 -14.62
CA PRO A 26 -9.60 44.02 -14.57
C PRO A 26 -8.83 45.30 -14.92
N ARG A 27 -8.02 45.79 -13.99
CA ARG A 27 -7.05 46.86 -14.25
C ARG A 27 -5.91 46.35 -15.14
N THR A 28 -5.91 46.82 -16.38
CA THR A 28 -4.74 46.84 -17.26
C THR A 28 -3.78 47.95 -16.81
N SER A 29 -2.52 47.63 -16.52
CA SER A 29 -1.45 48.62 -16.51
C SER A 29 -0.36 48.23 -17.53
N ARG A 30 -0.48 48.82 -18.71
CA ARG A 30 0.64 49.01 -19.64
C ARG A 30 1.58 50.05 -19.03
N SER A 31 2.84 49.68 -18.74
CA SER A 31 3.91 50.66 -18.54
C SER A 31 4.62 50.88 -19.87
N ALA A 32 4.38 52.04 -20.47
CA ALA A 32 5.09 52.55 -21.63
C ALA A 32 6.44 53.16 -21.22
N VAL A 33 7.47 52.84 -22.02
CA VAL A 33 8.51 53.74 -22.54
C VAL A 33 9.29 54.60 -21.54
N LYS A 34 10.58 54.28 -21.39
CA LYS A 34 11.67 55.27 -21.45
C LYS A 34 12.71 54.81 -22.47
N ALA A 35 12.65 55.40 -23.65
CA ALA A 35 13.70 55.35 -24.65
C ALA A 35 14.80 56.33 -24.23
N GLY A 36 15.98 55.80 -23.90
CA GLY A 36 17.23 56.56 -23.85
C GLY A 36 17.88 56.48 -25.23
N ALA A 37 17.92 57.61 -25.93
CA ALA A 37 18.66 57.76 -27.17
C ALA A 37 20.15 57.93 -26.85
N CYS A 38 21.00 57.07 -27.43
CA CYS A 38 22.38 57.40 -27.76
C CYS A 38 22.71 56.78 -29.12
N ALA A 39 23.17 57.64 -30.02
CA ALA A 39 23.44 57.35 -31.41
C ALA A 39 24.77 56.62 -31.61
N GLY A 40 24.83 55.79 -32.66
CA GLY A 40 26.06 55.57 -33.42
C GLY A 40 26.39 54.12 -33.76
N GLY A 41 26.37 53.79 -35.06
CA GLY A 41 27.35 52.83 -35.61
C GLY A 41 26.83 51.56 -36.29
N ARG A 42 26.56 51.68 -37.59
CA ARG A 42 26.91 50.75 -38.70
C ARG A 42 26.81 49.22 -38.50
N GLY A 43 25.95 48.62 -39.33
CA GLY A 43 26.32 47.52 -40.23
C GLY A 43 26.28 46.09 -39.67
N GLY A 44 25.34 45.28 -40.17
CA GLY A 44 25.35 43.84 -39.96
C GLY A 44 24.03 43.19 -40.41
N GLU A 45 24.03 42.61 -41.59
CA GLU A 45 22.94 41.76 -42.10
C GLU A 45 22.61 40.67 -41.09
N THR A 46 21.34 40.59 -40.68
CA THR A 46 20.83 39.45 -39.90
C THR A 46 19.83 38.69 -40.76
N CYS A 47 20.27 37.52 -41.19
CA CYS A 47 19.48 36.50 -41.84
C CYS A 47 18.27 36.15 -40.96
N ARG A 48 17.06 36.48 -41.40
CA ARG A 48 15.81 36.06 -40.75
C ARG A 48 15.59 34.57 -40.98
N LEU A 49 16.09 33.74 -40.07
CA LEU A 49 15.58 32.37 -39.91
C LEU A 49 14.19 32.47 -39.28
N ILE A 50 13.18 32.19 -40.11
CA ILE A 50 11.80 31.98 -39.66
C ILE A 50 11.80 30.71 -38.81
N ALA A 51 11.88 30.87 -37.48
CA ALA A 51 11.52 29.80 -36.55
C ALA A 51 10.05 29.47 -36.79
N ARG A 52 9.79 28.37 -37.50
CA ARG A 52 8.48 27.73 -37.47
C ARG A 52 8.21 27.37 -36.01
N SER A 53 7.29 28.09 -35.39
CA SER A 53 6.70 27.71 -34.11
C SER A 53 6.05 26.33 -34.29
N ALA A 54 6.81 25.28 -34.00
CA ALA A 54 6.24 23.99 -33.67
C ALA A 54 5.41 24.25 -32.39
N ARG A 55 4.11 23.95 -32.44
CA ARG A 55 3.33 23.88 -31.20
C ARG A 55 4.08 22.92 -30.27
N PRO A 56 4.30 23.25 -28.99
CA PRO A 56 4.87 22.30 -28.06
C PRO A 56 3.99 21.04 -28.11
N VAL A 57 4.60 19.91 -28.47
CA VAL A 57 3.88 18.64 -28.53
C VAL A 57 3.57 18.27 -27.09
N THR A 58 2.30 18.38 -26.72
CA THR A 58 1.78 17.95 -25.41
C THR A 58 1.99 16.45 -25.29
N LEU A 59 2.78 16.01 -24.30
CA LEU A 59 2.98 14.59 -24.01
C LEU A 59 1.64 13.93 -23.68
N ARG A 60 1.44 12.70 -24.14
CA ARG A 60 0.25 11.89 -23.86
C ARG A 60 0.64 10.66 -23.05
N LEU A 61 0.32 10.65 -21.76
CA LEU A 61 0.81 9.63 -20.82
C LEU A 61 -0.34 8.78 -20.30
N ALA A 62 -0.28 7.48 -20.55
CA ALA A 62 -1.23 6.53 -20.01
C ALA A 62 -0.95 6.30 -18.52
N VAL A 63 -2.01 6.27 -17.71
CA VAL A 63 -1.90 6.05 -16.26
C VAL A 63 -2.95 5.06 -15.77
N GLY A 64 -2.56 4.09 -14.97
CA GLY A 64 -3.46 3.06 -14.44
C GLY A 64 -2.82 2.28 -13.31
N GLY A 65 -3.42 1.17 -12.89
CA GLY A 65 -2.81 0.34 -11.86
C GLY A 65 -3.61 -0.88 -11.44
N PHE A 66 -2.99 -1.67 -10.58
CA PHE A 66 -3.53 -2.91 -10.06
C PHE A 66 -2.79 -3.25 -8.77
N GLN A 67 -3.51 -3.26 -7.65
CA GLN A 67 -2.96 -3.41 -6.32
C GLN A 67 -3.53 -4.68 -5.66
N HIS A 68 -2.68 -5.66 -5.36
CA HIS A 68 -3.03 -6.80 -4.53
C HIS A 68 -1.78 -7.48 -3.97
N GLU A 69 -1.87 -7.95 -2.73
CA GLU A 69 -0.82 -8.74 -2.08
C GLU A 69 -1.38 -10.14 -1.78
N THR A 70 -0.77 -11.16 -2.36
CA THR A 70 -1.22 -12.55 -2.21
C THR A 70 -0.44 -13.29 -1.15
N HIS A 71 -1.18 -13.86 -0.20
CA HIS A 71 -0.70 -14.85 0.76
C HIS A 71 -1.13 -16.25 0.31
N SER A 72 -0.23 -17.03 -0.28
CA SER A 72 -0.54 -18.34 -0.89
C SER A 72 -1.19 -19.36 0.06
N PHE A 73 -0.98 -19.22 1.37
CA PHE A 73 -1.55 -20.12 2.38
C PHE A 73 -2.81 -19.57 3.06
N ALA A 74 -3.32 -18.42 2.60
CA ALA A 74 -4.56 -17.87 3.14
C ALA A 74 -5.75 -18.68 2.58
N PRO A 75 -6.78 -18.96 3.39
CA PRO A 75 -7.80 -19.95 3.06
C PRO A 75 -8.83 -19.50 2.02
N ARG A 76 -8.91 -18.19 1.73
CA ARG A 76 -9.90 -17.61 0.82
C ARG A 76 -9.22 -16.99 -0.39
N PRO A 77 -9.56 -17.41 -1.62
CA PRO A 77 -9.08 -16.76 -2.82
C PRO A 77 -9.68 -15.35 -2.95
N THR A 78 -9.01 -14.50 -3.72
CA THR A 78 -9.48 -13.15 -4.02
C THR A 78 -10.27 -13.17 -5.32
N ILE A 79 -11.54 -12.74 -5.25
CA ILE A 79 -12.47 -12.75 -6.40
C ILE A 79 -12.60 -11.36 -7.00
N PHE A 80 -13.14 -11.26 -8.22
CA PHE A 80 -13.30 -9.96 -8.90
C PHE A 80 -14.11 -8.94 -8.09
N ALA A 81 -15.11 -9.39 -7.33
CA ALA A 81 -15.94 -8.52 -6.49
C ALA A 81 -15.15 -7.80 -5.39
N ASP A 82 -14.02 -8.36 -4.95
CA ASP A 82 -13.15 -7.74 -3.94
C ASP A 82 -12.44 -6.51 -4.50
N PHE A 83 -12.18 -6.48 -5.81
CA PHE A 83 -11.63 -5.32 -6.52
C PHE A 83 -12.69 -4.28 -6.89
N GLU A 84 -13.95 -4.70 -7.13
CA GLU A 84 -15.06 -3.77 -7.39
C GLU A 84 -15.42 -2.95 -6.14
N ARG A 85 -15.32 -3.55 -4.95
CA ARG A 85 -15.74 -2.95 -3.69
C ARG A 85 -14.72 -3.21 -2.56
N PRO A 86 -13.50 -2.68 -2.66
CA PRO A 86 -12.51 -2.85 -1.62
C PRO A 86 -12.93 -2.11 -0.35
N ALA A 87 -12.80 -2.78 0.79
CA ALA A 87 -13.15 -2.18 2.08
C ALA A 87 -12.20 -1.04 2.42
N GLY A 88 -12.71 0.21 2.47
CA GLY A 88 -11.94 1.37 2.94
C GLY A 88 -10.96 1.98 1.91
N PHE A 89 -10.95 1.49 0.67
CA PHE A 89 -10.12 2.03 -0.43
C PHE A 89 -10.98 2.46 -1.63
N PRO A 90 -10.45 3.27 -2.56
CA PRO A 90 -11.16 3.63 -3.78
C PRO A 90 -11.59 2.38 -4.57
N PRO A 91 -12.84 2.31 -5.06
CA PRO A 91 -13.30 1.18 -5.86
C PRO A 91 -12.64 1.15 -7.24
N LEU A 92 -12.74 0.01 -7.92
CA LEU A 92 -12.41 -0.12 -9.34
C LEU A 92 -12.91 1.09 -10.12
N SER A 93 -11.98 1.80 -10.73
CA SER A 93 -12.24 3.02 -11.50
C SER A 93 -11.65 2.86 -12.89
N ARG A 94 -12.35 3.35 -13.91
CA ARG A 94 -11.98 3.15 -15.32
C ARG A 94 -12.14 4.44 -16.13
N GLY A 95 -11.17 4.71 -17.00
CA GLY A 95 -11.20 5.87 -17.89
C GLY A 95 -11.30 7.18 -17.10
N VAL A 96 -12.12 8.11 -17.59
CA VAL A 96 -12.26 9.46 -16.99
C VAL A 96 -12.65 9.47 -15.50
N ALA A 97 -13.19 8.36 -14.96
CA ALA A 97 -13.51 8.24 -13.54
C ALA A 97 -12.27 8.01 -12.64
N LEU A 98 -11.14 7.57 -13.20
CA LEU A 98 -9.92 7.26 -12.47
C LEU A 98 -9.36 8.47 -11.71
N ILE A 99 -9.18 9.58 -12.40
CA ILE A 99 -8.57 10.80 -11.85
C ILE A 99 -9.33 11.28 -10.60
N PRO A 100 -10.65 11.59 -10.67
CA PRO A 100 -11.38 12.06 -9.48
C PRO A 100 -11.46 11.01 -8.37
N ALA A 101 -11.40 9.71 -8.68
CA ALA A 101 -11.41 8.66 -7.66
C ALA A 101 -10.12 8.64 -6.82
N LEU A 102 -8.97 9.04 -7.39
CA LEU A 102 -7.67 8.92 -6.73
C LEU A 102 -7.05 10.24 -6.30
N SER A 103 -7.42 11.40 -6.86
CA SER A 103 -6.76 12.69 -6.59
C SER A 103 -6.59 12.99 -5.09
N GLY A 104 -7.58 12.64 -4.26
CA GLY A 104 -7.55 12.84 -2.81
C GLY A 104 -6.88 11.72 -1.98
N SER A 105 -6.65 10.55 -2.56
CA SER A 105 -6.20 9.35 -1.84
C SER A 105 -4.69 9.32 -1.57
N GLN A 106 -4.23 8.48 -0.63
CA GLN A 106 -2.80 8.25 -0.39
C GLN A 106 -2.21 7.13 -1.28
N THR A 107 -2.47 7.16 -2.59
CA THR A 107 -1.90 6.20 -3.57
C THR A 107 -0.69 6.79 -4.29
N ALA A 108 0.15 5.94 -4.89
CA ALA A 108 1.26 6.42 -5.70
C ALA A 108 0.75 7.15 -6.95
N LEU A 109 -0.30 6.64 -7.60
CA LEU A 109 -0.90 7.35 -8.73
C LEU A 109 -1.41 8.75 -8.37
N ALA A 110 -1.95 8.95 -7.17
CA ALA A 110 -2.33 10.27 -6.68
C ALA A 110 -1.15 11.25 -6.56
N GLY A 111 0.06 10.75 -6.27
CA GLY A 111 1.28 11.55 -6.24
C GLY A 111 1.94 11.77 -7.60
N ALA A 112 1.75 10.83 -8.54
CA ALA A 112 2.25 10.94 -9.91
C ALA A 112 1.50 12.00 -10.74
N MET A 113 0.17 12.07 -10.61
CA MET A 113 -0.68 12.95 -11.45
C MET A 113 -0.22 14.42 -11.46
N PRO A 114 0.02 15.10 -10.33
CA PRO A 114 0.44 16.51 -10.33
C PRO A 114 1.77 16.73 -11.05
N VAL A 115 2.74 15.83 -10.88
CA VAL A 115 4.05 15.94 -11.56
C VAL A 115 3.91 15.86 -13.07
N LEU A 116 3.08 14.95 -13.56
CA LEU A 116 2.84 14.77 -14.99
C LEU A 116 2.06 15.97 -15.58
N GLU A 117 1.06 16.47 -14.85
CA GLU A 117 0.28 17.65 -15.24
C GLU A 117 1.15 18.93 -15.26
N GLU A 118 2.01 19.12 -14.27
CA GLU A 118 2.98 20.23 -14.20
C GLU A 118 3.97 20.21 -15.38
N ALA A 119 4.34 19.02 -15.87
CA ALA A 119 5.13 18.84 -17.08
C ALA A 119 4.33 19.12 -18.38
N GLY A 120 3.05 19.49 -18.27
CA GLY A 120 2.16 19.76 -19.40
C GLY A 120 1.70 18.50 -20.13
N ALA A 121 1.73 17.33 -19.48
CA ALA A 121 1.21 16.10 -20.07
C ALA A 121 -0.32 16.05 -20.05
N THR A 122 -0.90 15.48 -21.09
CA THR A 122 -2.29 15.00 -21.09
C THR A 122 -2.31 13.59 -20.54
N LEU A 123 -3.03 13.38 -19.44
CA LEU A 123 -3.23 12.06 -18.85
C LEU A 123 -4.28 11.27 -19.64
N LEU A 124 -3.96 10.03 -19.97
CA LEU A 124 -4.84 9.05 -20.58
C LEU A 124 -5.19 8.00 -19.51
N PRO A 125 -6.26 8.21 -18.74
CA PRO A 125 -6.58 7.31 -17.64
C PRO A 125 -7.05 5.95 -18.15
N LEU A 126 -6.48 4.88 -17.60
CA LEU A 126 -6.86 3.49 -17.84
C LEU A 126 -7.77 2.99 -16.71
N SER A 127 -7.72 1.70 -16.44
CA SER A 127 -8.32 1.09 -15.25
C SER A 127 -7.37 1.15 -14.05
N TRP A 128 -7.93 1.22 -12.84
CA TRP A 128 -7.22 1.05 -11.59
C TRP A 128 -8.13 0.36 -10.58
N CYS A 129 -7.59 -0.61 -9.84
CA CYS A 129 -8.27 -1.23 -8.70
C CYS A 129 -7.29 -1.71 -7.64
N LEU A 130 -7.85 -1.94 -6.46
CA LEU A 130 -7.15 -2.51 -5.31
C LEU A 130 -8.01 -3.63 -4.73
N GLY A 131 -7.41 -4.78 -4.45
CA GLY A 131 -7.96 -5.86 -3.65
C GLY A 131 -7.14 -6.01 -2.38
N MET A 132 -7.80 -6.04 -1.22
CA MET A 132 -7.12 -6.17 0.08
C MET A 132 -6.26 -7.45 0.13
N PRO A 133 -5.17 -7.48 0.91
CA PRO A 133 -4.36 -8.67 1.10
C PRO A 133 -5.22 -9.87 1.52
N ALA A 134 -5.05 -10.99 0.80
CA ALA A 134 -5.83 -12.22 0.93
C ALA A 134 -5.14 -13.38 0.18
N GLY A 135 -5.86 -14.48 -0.05
CA GLY A 135 -5.33 -15.62 -0.80
C GLY A 135 -5.22 -15.35 -2.30
N PRO A 136 -4.72 -16.33 -3.08
CA PRO A 136 -4.52 -16.22 -4.51
C PRO A 136 -5.71 -15.62 -5.25
N ILE A 137 -5.43 -14.76 -6.22
CA ILE A 137 -6.45 -14.19 -7.09
C ILE A 137 -6.98 -15.29 -8.00
N GLU A 138 -8.30 -15.38 -8.13
CA GLU A 138 -8.87 -16.26 -9.14
C GLU A 138 -8.39 -15.85 -10.53
N ASP A 139 -7.96 -16.82 -11.34
CA ASP A 139 -7.50 -16.57 -12.73
C ASP A 139 -8.50 -15.69 -13.51
N SER A 140 -9.80 -15.94 -13.36
CA SER A 140 -10.86 -15.17 -14.03
C SER A 140 -10.92 -13.69 -13.60
N ALA A 141 -10.58 -13.39 -12.34
CA ALA A 141 -10.52 -12.03 -11.83
C ALA A 141 -9.30 -11.30 -12.39
N PHE A 142 -8.13 -11.94 -12.35
CA PHE A 142 -6.90 -11.39 -12.95
C PHE A 142 -7.07 -11.15 -14.46
N GLU A 143 -7.57 -12.15 -15.20
CA GLU A 143 -7.81 -12.05 -16.64
C GLU A 143 -8.75 -10.88 -16.97
N ARG A 144 -9.80 -10.67 -16.17
CA ARG A 144 -10.72 -9.55 -16.34
C ARG A 144 -10.03 -8.20 -16.12
N ILE A 145 -9.22 -8.07 -15.07
CA ILE A 145 -8.49 -6.83 -14.75
C ILE A 145 -7.45 -6.53 -15.83
N ALA A 146 -6.65 -7.52 -16.21
CA ALA A 146 -5.65 -7.40 -17.26
C ALA A 146 -6.28 -7.03 -18.61
N ALA A 147 -7.42 -7.65 -18.95
CA ALA A 147 -8.17 -7.31 -20.17
C ALA A 147 -8.71 -5.87 -20.15
N MET A 148 -9.16 -5.36 -19.00
CA MET A 148 -9.59 -3.97 -18.86
C MET A 148 -8.44 -2.98 -19.13
N LEU A 149 -7.29 -3.17 -18.47
CA LEU A 149 -6.09 -2.36 -18.67
C LEU A 149 -5.62 -2.41 -20.13
N ALA A 150 -5.56 -3.60 -20.73
CA ALA A 150 -5.16 -3.79 -22.12
C ALA A 150 -6.13 -3.14 -23.12
N ALA A 151 -7.44 -3.25 -22.87
CA ALA A 151 -8.46 -2.62 -23.70
C ALA A 151 -8.36 -1.09 -23.63
N ASP A 152 -8.26 -0.52 -22.42
CA ASP A 152 -8.13 0.93 -22.24
C ASP A 152 -6.87 1.48 -22.91
N LEU A 153 -5.75 0.75 -22.81
CA LEU A 153 -4.50 1.14 -23.46
C LEU A 153 -4.60 1.07 -24.99
N SER A 154 -5.30 0.06 -25.50
CA SER A 154 -5.58 -0.07 -26.93
C SER A 154 -6.48 1.06 -27.44
N ASP A 155 -7.49 1.46 -26.66
CA ASP A 155 -8.37 2.59 -26.97
C ASP A 155 -7.55 3.90 -27.03
N ALA A 156 -6.70 4.13 -26.03
CA ALA A 156 -5.80 5.30 -25.98
C ALA A 156 -4.87 5.41 -27.21
N LEU A 157 -4.34 4.29 -27.69
CA LEU A 157 -3.50 4.22 -28.90
C LEU A 157 -4.29 4.48 -30.19
N ARG A 158 -5.58 4.11 -30.25
CA ARG A 158 -6.45 4.43 -31.40
C ARG A 158 -6.77 5.92 -31.48
N GLU A 159 -6.85 6.60 -30.34
CA GLU A 159 -7.10 8.04 -30.27
C GLU A 159 -5.87 8.88 -30.63
N GLY A 160 -4.67 8.32 -30.49
CA GLY A 160 -3.43 8.98 -30.88
C GLY A 160 -2.20 8.38 -30.23
N LYS A 161 -1.07 9.06 -30.40
CA LYS A 161 0.21 8.63 -29.81
C LYS A 161 0.11 8.50 -28.29
N VAL A 162 0.73 7.47 -27.73
CA VAL A 162 1.04 7.34 -26.30
C VAL A 162 2.55 7.48 -26.15
N ASP A 163 2.98 8.47 -25.37
CA ASP A 163 4.39 8.81 -25.18
C ASP A 163 5.04 8.05 -24.01
N GLY A 164 4.23 7.49 -23.13
CA GLY A 164 4.68 6.71 -21.97
C GLY A 164 3.51 6.10 -21.21
N LEU A 165 3.81 5.10 -20.40
CA LEU A 165 2.87 4.45 -19.49
C LEU A 165 3.43 4.48 -18.06
N TYR A 166 2.63 4.97 -17.13
CA TYR A 166 2.87 4.83 -15.70
C TYR A 166 1.85 3.89 -15.08
N LEU A 167 2.31 2.89 -14.32
CA LEU A 167 1.43 1.99 -13.56
C LEU A 167 1.73 2.05 -12.07
N ASP A 168 0.66 2.14 -11.29
CA ASP A 168 0.65 1.97 -9.85
C ASP A 168 0.33 0.50 -9.52
N LEU A 169 1.37 -0.30 -9.28
CA LEU A 169 1.26 -1.75 -9.03
C LEU A 169 1.66 -2.09 -7.59
N HIS A 170 1.22 -3.25 -7.08
CA HIS A 170 1.73 -3.76 -5.80
C HIS A 170 3.07 -4.45 -5.99
N GLY A 171 3.12 -5.44 -6.90
CA GLY A 171 4.29 -6.28 -7.17
C GLY A 171 4.29 -7.63 -6.41
N ALA A 172 3.17 -8.00 -5.77
CA ALA A 172 3.04 -9.25 -5.01
C ALA A 172 1.71 -9.96 -5.31
N ALA A 173 1.11 -9.69 -6.48
CA ALA A 173 -0.09 -10.38 -6.90
C ALA A 173 0.26 -11.74 -7.50
N LEU A 174 -0.48 -12.76 -7.10
CA LEU A 174 -0.31 -14.13 -7.56
C LEU A 174 -1.68 -14.75 -7.84
N THR A 175 -1.75 -15.50 -8.94
CA THR A 175 -2.84 -16.43 -9.24
C THR A 175 -2.28 -17.86 -9.23
N ASP A 176 -3.14 -18.87 -9.16
CA ASP A 176 -2.70 -20.25 -9.22
C ASP A 176 -2.03 -20.61 -10.56
N SER A 177 -2.49 -20.01 -11.67
CA SER A 177 -1.95 -20.32 -13.00
C SER A 177 -0.82 -19.38 -13.45
N ILE A 178 -0.75 -18.17 -12.89
CA ILE A 178 0.20 -17.11 -13.22
C ILE A 178 0.81 -16.59 -11.90
N PRO A 179 1.94 -17.17 -11.44
CA PRO A 179 2.55 -16.79 -10.17
C PRO A 179 3.15 -15.39 -10.12
N ASP A 180 3.59 -14.88 -11.28
CA ASP A 180 4.07 -13.51 -11.49
C ASP A 180 3.01 -12.71 -12.28
N ALA A 181 1.95 -12.28 -11.57
CA ALA A 181 0.82 -11.60 -12.20
C ALA A 181 1.21 -10.23 -12.76
N GLU A 182 2.06 -9.47 -12.05
CA GLU A 182 2.58 -8.19 -12.53
C GLU A 182 3.49 -8.34 -13.75
N GLY A 183 4.40 -9.32 -13.77
CA GLY A 183 5.25 -9.61 -14.91
C GLY A 183 4.44 -9.99 -16.16
N GLU A 184 3.42 -10.83 -16.00
CA GLU A 184 2.49 -11.18 -17.09
C GLU A 184 1.69 -9.96 -17.59
N LEU A 185 1.18 -9.13 -16.67
CA LEU A 185 0.50 -7.89 -17.04
C LEU A 185 1.43 -6.95 -17.83
N LEU A 186 2.66 -6.75 -17.36
CA LEU A 186 3.64 -5.91 -18.03
C LEU A 186 4.01 -6.45 -19.41
N LEU A 187 4.17 -7.77 -19.57
CA LEU A 187 4.37 -8.42 -20.86
C LEU A 187 3.21 -8.11 -21.83
N ARG A 188 1.96 -8.27 -21.39
CA ARG A 188 0.77 -7.99 -22.21
C ARG A 188 0.72 -6.53 -22.67
N LEU A 189 0.95 -5.59 -21.75
CA LEU A 189 0.94 -4.15 -22.06
C LEU A 189 2.13 -3.75 -22.94
N ARG A 190 3.32 -4.33 -22.73
CA ARG A 190 4.49 -4.15 -23.57
C ARG A 190 4.24 -4.61 -25.01
N ARG A 191 3.54 -5.75 -25.21
CA ARG A 191 3.16 -6.23 -26.55
C ARG A 191 2.21 -5.28 -27.28
N ILE A 192 1.36 -4.55 -26.56
CA ILE A 192 0.44 -3.55 -27.11
C ILE A 192 1.18 -2.25 -27.47
N LEU A 193 2.06 -1.78 -26.60
CA LEU A 193 2.79 -0.51 -26.78
C LEU A 193 3.96 -0.60 -27.75
N GLY A 194 4.58 -1.78 -27.84
CA GLY A 194 5.85 -1.97 -28.52
C GLY A 194 7.07 -1.63 -27.63
N PRO A 195 8.29 -1.80 -28.17
CA PRO A 195 9.53 -1.74 -27.39
C PRO A 195 9.98 -0.30 -27.06
N GLU A 196 9.50 0.70 -27.80
CA GLU A 196 10.03 2.07 -27.73
C GLU A 196 9.36 2.95 -26.66
N VAL A 197 8.08 2.70 -26.37
CA VAL A 197 7.31 3.54 -25.44
C VAL A 197 7.69 3.17 -24.00
N PRO A 198 8.19 4.08 -23.17
CA PRO A 198 8.65 3.74 -21.83
C PRO A 198 7.50 3.35 -20.90
N ILE A 199 7.74 2.32 -20.07
CA ILE A 199 6.83 1.89 -19.01
C ILE A 199 7.54 2.08 -17.67
N VAL A 200 7.04 2.94 -16.79
CA VAL A 200 7.56 3.06 -15.42
C VAL A 200 6.51 2.63 -14.42
N ILE A 201 6.92 1.88 -13.41
CA ILE A 201 6.01 1.39 -12.38
C ILE A 201 6.44 1.85 -10.99
N SER A 202 5.49 2.21 -10.15
CA SER A 202 5.69 2.23 -8.70
C SER A 202 5.25 0.92 -8.10
N LEU A 203 5.93 0.50 -7.03
CA LEU A 203 5.66 -0.75 -6.32
C LEU A 203 5.52 -0.54 -4.82
N ASP A 204 4.82 -1.45 -4.17
CA ASP A 204 5.00 -1.68 -2.73
C ASP A 204 6.38 -2.32 -2.49
N PRO A 205 7.13 -1.97 -1.43
CA PRO A 205 8.40 -2.61 -1.17
C PRO A 205 8.24 -4.11 -0.83
N HIS A 206 7.06 -4.58 -0.42
CA HIS A 206 6.80 -6.01 -0.28
C HIS A 206 6.66 -6.74 -1.63
N ALA A 207 6.81 -6.06 -2.77
CA ALA A 207 6.87 -6.71 -4.07
C ALA A 207 7.88 -7.85 -4.11
N ASN A 208 7.45 -9.01 -4.64
CA ASN A 208 8.35 -10.10 -5.00
C ASN A 208 8.88 -9.84 -6.42
N LEU A 209 9.78 -8.85 -6.53
CA LEU A 209 10.27 -8.34 -7.82
C LEU A 209 10.93 -9.44 -8.66
N THR A 210 10.41 -9.64 -9.88
CA THR A 210 10.88 -10.67 -10.81
C THR A 210 11.76 -10.10 -11.93
N ALA A 211 12.51 -10.98 -12.58
CA ALA A 211 13.26 -10.62 -13.79
C ALA A 211 12.34 -10.13 -14.92
N ALA A 212 11.12 -10.68 -15.04
CA ALA A 212 10.14 -10.26 -16.05
C ALA A 212 9.65 -8.82 -15.82
N MET A 213 9.40 -8.43 -14.56
CA MET A 213 9.04 -7.05 -14.23
C MET A 213 10.16 -6.08 -14.64
N VAL A 214 11.43 -6.43 -14.39
CA VAL A 214 12.60 -5.62 -14.80
C VAL A 214 12.77 -5.60 -16.33
N GLU A 215 12.52 -6.72 -17.00
CA GLU A 215 12.61 -6.82 -18.46
C GLU A 215 11.60 -5.90 -19.15
N TYR A 216 10.32 -5.96 -18.73
CA TYR A 216 9.21 -5.30 -19.41
C TYR A 216 8.95 -3.86 -18.96
N SER A 217 9.59 -3.37 -17.90
CA SER A 217 9.56 -1.95 -17.48
C SER A 217 10.87 -1.22 -17.79
N ASP A 218 10.82 0.09 -17.97
CA ASP A 218 11.96 0.99 -18.18
C ASP A 218 12.44 1.65 -16.88
N GLY A 219 11.70 1.48 -15.79
CA GLY A 219 12.02 2.02 -14.47
C GLY A 219 11.07 1.47 -13.41
N ILE A 220 11.61 1.18 -12.23
CA ILE A 220 10.86 0.65 -11.09
C ILE A 220 11.19 1.50 -9.87
N VAL A 221 10.16 2.01 -9.20
CA VAL A 221 10.29 2.87 -8.02
C VAL A 221 9.43 2.31 -6.88
N PRO A 222 9.96 1.42 -6.02
CA PRO A 222 9.27 0.94 -4.83
C PRO A 222 9.23 2.02 -3.75
N TYR A 223 8.26 1.93 -2.82
CA TYR A 223 8.24 2.81 -1.64
C TYR A 223 9.54 2.68 -0.82
N LEU A 224 9.94 3.76 -0.15
CA LEU A 224 11.14 3.80 0.68
C LEU A 224 10.86 3.49 2.15
N THR A 225 9.60 3.52 2.56
CA THR A 225 9.22 3.39 3.97
C THR A 225 8.33 2.17 4.23
N TYR A 226 8.61 1.47 5.33
CA TYR A 226 7.69 0.52 5.97
C TYR A 226 7.72 0.83 7.47
N PRO A 227 6.67 1.46 8.03
CA PRO A 227 5.32 1.69 7.47
C PRO A 227 5.24 2.58 6.22
N HIS A 228 4.30 2.30 5.30
CA HIS A 228 4.17 3.01 4.01
C HIS A 228 3.56 4.41 4.15
N VAL A 229 4.40 5.40 4.46
CA VAL A 229 4.00 6.81 4.61
C VAL A 229 4.39 7.68 3.42
N ASP A 230 5.09 7.13 2.42
CA ASP A 230 5.70 7.86 1.29
C ASP A 230 5.14 7.45 -0.09
N LYS A 231 3.91 6.93 -0.14
CA LYS A 231 3.29 6.44 -1.37
C LYS A 231 3.18 7.53 -2.44
N ARG A 232 2.71 8.73 -2.07
CA ARG A 232 2.58 9.86 -3.01
C ARG A 232 3.94 10.33 -3.51
N GLU A 233 4.92 10.42 -2.62
CA GLU A 233 6.30 10.79 -2.91
C GLU A 233 6.95 9.80 -3.88
N THR A 234 6.65 8.51 -3.72
CA THR A 234 7.09 7.45 -4.64
C THR A 234 6.48 7.64 -6.01
N GLY A 235 5.17 7.84 -6.11
CA GLY A 235 4.51 8.09 -7.39
C GLY A 235 5.04 9.34 -8.10
N ALA A 236 5.28 10.42 -7.34
CA ALA A 236 5.92 11.62 -7.87
C ALA A 236 7.33 11.34 -8.40
N THR A 237 8.10 10.48 -7.73
CA THR A 237 9.44 10.06 -8.16
C THR A 237 9.38 9.19 -9.43
N ALA A 238 8.45 8.24 -9.48
CA ALA A 238 8.20 7.42 -10.67
C ALA A 238 7.78 8.26 -11.88
N ALA A 239 6.92 9.26 -11.67
CA ALA A 239 6.53 10.21 -12.71
C ALA A 239 7.73 11.00 -13.26
N ARG A 240 8.65 11.48 -12.39
CA ARG A 240 9.88 12.15 -12.83
C ARG A 240 10.78 11.21 -13.62
N LEU A 241 10.98 9.97 -13.14
CA LEU A 241 11.76 8.96 -13.86
C LEU A 241 11.19 8.68 -15.25
N LEU A 242 9.86 8.61 -15.39
CA LEU A 242 9.22 8.45 -16.71
C LEU A 242 9.50 9.65 -17.63
N LEU A 243 9.35 10.88 -17.12
CA LEU A 243 9.61 12.10 -17.88
C LEU A 243 11.08 12.19 -18.31
N ASP A 244 12.02 11.88 -17.41
CA ASP A 244 13.45 11.86 -17.69
C ASP A 244 13.79 10.81 -18.76
N ARG A 245 13.19 9.62 -18.67
CA ARG A 245 13.34 8.55 -19.66
C ARG A 245 12.81 8.96 -21.04
N ILE A 246 11.69 9.66 -21.11
CA ILE A 246 11.11 10.20 -22.35
C ILE A 246 12.04 11.28 -22.92
N ALA A 247 12.49 12.23 -22.09
CA ALA A 247 13.33 13.35 -22.51
C ALA A 247 14.72 12.89 -22.98
N GLY A 248 15.31 11.90 -22.32
CA GLY A 248 16.61 11.33 -22.68
C GLY A 248 16.57 10.51 -23.98
N GLY A 249 15.41 9.98 -24.35
CA GLY A 249 15.19 9.27 -25.62
C GLY A 249 15.95 7.94 -25.76
N LYS A 250 16.65 7.48 -24.73
CA LYS A 250 17.42 6.22 -24.73
C LYS A 250 17.07 5.36 -23.51
N PRO A 251 17.00 4.02 -23.66
CA PRO A 251 16.83 3.11 -22.54
C PRO A 251 17.98 3.20 -21.53
N TYR A 252 17.66 3.13 -20.24
CA TYR A 252 18.64 2.85 -19.20
C TYR A 252 19.16 1.42 -19.32
N ALA A 253 20.44 1.23 -19.01
CA ALA A 253 20.96 -0.09 -18.70
C ALA A 253 20.38 -0.57 -17.36
N LYS A 254 20.14 -1.88 -17.26
CA LYS A 254 19.48 -2.52 -16.12
C LYS A 254 20.40 -3.58 -15.51
N ALA A 255 20.40 -3.68 -14.19
CA ALA A 255 20.96 -4.82 -13.46
C ALA A 255 19.94 -5.28 -12.43
N PHE A 256 19.76 -6.60 -12.31
CA PHE A 256 18.83 -7.25 -11.37
C PHE A 256 19.60 -8.19 -10.46
N ALA A 257 19.23 -8.22 -9.19
CA ALA A 257 19.76 -9.19 -8.24
C ALA A 257 18.70 -9.55 -7.19
N GLN A 258 18.84 -10.75 -6.64
CA GLN A 258 18.01 -11.29 -5.56
C GLN A 258 18.91 -11.78 -4.43
N LEU A 259 18.42 -11.73 -3.19
CA LEU A 259 19.08 -12.40 -2.08
C LEU A 259 18.71 -13.88 -2.04
N ASP A 260 19.59 -14.67 -1.43
CA ASP A 260 19.39 -16.11 -1.17
C ASP A 260 18.81 -16.38 0.22
N TYR A 261 18.22 -15.38 0.86
CA TYR A 261 17.51 -15.52 2.12
C TYR A 261 16.30 -14.59 2.20
N TRP A 262 15.29 -14.97 2.99
CA TRP A 262 14.12 -14.13 3.27
C TRP A 262 14.29 -13.24 4.49
N MET A 263 13.61 -12.10 4.48
CA MET A 263 13.39 -11.25 5.63
C MET A 263 11.94 -11.43 6.10
N THR A 264 11.70 -11.61 7.40
CA THR A 264 10.32 -11.64 7.93
C THR A 264 9.72 -10.24 7.89
N LEU A 265 8.40 -10.13 7.79
CA LEU A 265 7.72 -8.82 7.80
C LEU A 265 8.14 -7.94 9.00
N SER A 266 8.27 -8.51 10.20
CA SER A 266 8.66 -7.75 11.40
C SER A 266 10.06 -7.14 11.28
N SER A 267 10.98 -7.83 10.57
CA SER A 267 12.37 -7.40 10.36
C SER A 267 12.54 -6.32 9.27
N GLN A 268 11.49 -6.08 8.47
CA GLN A 268 11.54 -5.15 7.32
C GLN A 268 11.25 -3.68 7.70
N CYS A 269 11.02 -3.37 8.99
CA CYS A 269 10.69 -2.02 9.46
C CYS A 269 11.82 -1.01 9.21
N THR A 270 11.59 -0.02 8.34
CA THR A 270 12.61 0.96 7.92
C THR A 270 12.92 2.02 8.97
N MET A 271 12.16 2.07 10.07
CA MET A 271 12.39 3.00 11.19
C MET A 271 13.49 2.51 12.13
N VAL A 272 13.78 1.21 12.13
CA VAL A 272 14.72 0.56 13.04
C VAL A 272 15.86 -0.13 12.30
N GLU A 273 16.91 -0.45 13.04
CA GLU A 273 18.03 -1.25 12.55
C GLU A 273 17.61 -2.72 12.35
N PRO A 274 18.13 -3.43 11.33
CA PRO A 274 19.13 -3.00 10.34
C PRO A 274 18.57 -2.19 9.16
N MET A 275 17.26 -2.19 8.92
CA MET A 275 16.66 -1.60 7.72
C MET A 275 16.88 -0.10 7.57
N LYS A 276 16.95 0.65 8.67
CA LYS A 276 17.34 2.07 8.65
C LYS A 276 18.70 2.27 7.97
N GLY A 277 19.69 1.47 8.33
CA GLY A 277 21.01 1.47 7.69
C GLY A 277 20.98 0.99 6.24
N VAL A 278 20.14 -0.01 5.92
CA VAL A 278 19.92 -0.48 4.54
C VAL A 278 19.37 0.62 3.66
N MET A 279 18.33 1.34 4.10
CA MET A 279 17.73 2.42 3.32
C MET A 279 18.71 3.59 3.14
N ALA A 280 19.53 3.90 4.16
CA ALA A 280 20.60 4.88 4.03
C ALA A 280 21.66 4.45 2.99
N LYS A 281 22.07 3.18 2.97
CA LYS A 281 23.02 2.66 1.98
C LYS A 281 22.42 2.66 0.57
N ARG A 282 21.15 2.26 0.41
CA ARG A 282 20.43 2.35 -0.87
C ARG A 282 20.42 3.79 -1.40
N ALA A 283 20.05 4.76 -0.56
CA ALA A 283 20.04 6.18 -0.94
C ALA A 283 21.44 6.73 -1.28
N GLU A 284 22.50 6.23 -0.65
CA GLU A 284 23.88 6.57 -1.00
C GLU A 284 24.24 6.09 -2.41
N LEU A 285 23.94 4.82 -2.72
CA LEU A 285 24.26 4.20 -4.01
C LEU A 285 23.43 4.77 -5.17
N GLU A 286 22.19 5.20 -4.90
CA GLU A 286 21.29 5.76 -5.91
C GLU A 286 21.77 7.11 -6.48
N LYS A 287 22.57 7.90 -5.74
CA LYS A 287 23.04 9.23 -6.17
C LYS A 287 23.84 9.24 -7.49
N GLY A 288 24.36 8.09 -7.91
CA GLY A 288 25.17 7.94 -9.13
C GLY A 288 24.46 7.30 -10.32
N ILE A 289 23.17 6.96 -10.17
CA ILE A 289 22.39 6.23 -11.19
C ILE A 289 20.97 6.81 -11.30
N ALA A 290 20.17 6.33 -12.26
CA ALA A 290 18.82 6.84 -12.49
C ALA A 290 17.83 6.37 -11.42
N ALA A 291 17.92 5.10 -10.99
CA ALA A 291 17.11 4.56 -9.90
C ALA A 291 17.73 3.28 -9.31
N LEU A 292 17.53 3.05 -8.01
CA LEU A 292 17.79 1.78 -7.34
C LEU A 292 16.51 1.29 -6.65
N GLY A 293 15.69 0.53 -7.38
CA GLY A 293 14.47 -0.03 -6.84
C GLY A 293 14.76 -1.22 -5.94
N PHE A 294 14.48 -1.10 -4.63
CA PHE A 294 14.67 -2.15 -3.64
C PHE A 294 13.34 -2.66 -3.09
N CYS A 295 13.07 -3.95 -3.25
CA CYS A 295 11.89 -4.62 -2.73
C CYS A 295 12.32 -5.63 -1.65
N PHE A 296 11.69 -5.56 -0.49
CA PHE A 296 11.92 -6.39 0.68
C PHE A 296 11.35 -7.81 0.50
N GLY A 297 10.41 -7.99 -0.42
CA GLY A 297 9.73 -9.25 -0.68
C GLY A 297 8.65 -9.57 0.35
N PHE A 298 7.59 -10.22 -0.10
CA PHE A 298 6.48 -10.70 0.72
C PHE A 298 6.64 -12.20 0.93
N PRO A 299 7.08 -12.67 2.11
CA PRO A 299 7.54 -14.04 2.34
C PRO A 299 6.39 -15.03 2.54
N TYR A 300 5.28 -14.85 1.82
CA TYR A 300 4.09 -15.72 1.88
C TYR A 300 3.57 -16.12 0.49
N ALA A 301 4.32 -15.81 -0.58
CA ALA A 301 4.00 -16.22 -1.93
C ALA A 301 4.76 -17.50 -2.31
N ASP A 302 4.05 -18.58 -2.61
CA ASP A 302 4.64 -19.88 -2.98
C ASP A 302 5.01 -19.93 -4.47
N PHE A 303 6.10 -19.24 -4.84
CA PHE A 303 6.66 -19.24 -6.20
C PHE A 303 8.16 -18.94 -6.21
N ALA A 304 8.79 -19.15 -7.37
CA ALA A 304 10.25 -19.20 -7.49
C ALA A 304 10.94 -17.88 -7.10
N ASP A 305 10.35 -16.73 -7.44
CA ASP A 305 10.94 -15.41 -7.21
C ASP A 305 10.49 -14.75 -5.90
N CYS A 306 9.83 -15.49 -5.01
CA CYS A 306 9.49 -15.02 -3.67
C CYS A 306 10.75 -14.64 -2.88
N GLY A 307 10.85 -13.38 -2.46
CA GLY A 307 11.94 -12.91 -1.62
C GLY A 307 12.47 -11.52 -1.98
N VAL A 308 13.61 -11.19 -1.37
CA VAL A 308 14.25 -9.88 -1.45
C VAL A 308 14.92 -9.70 -2.82
N ALA A 309 14.62 -8.59 -3.47
CA ALA A 309 15.07 -8.34 -4.83
C ALA A 309 15.25 -6.85 -5.12
N PHE A 310 16.14 -6.51 -6.04
CA PHE A 310 16.35 -5.12 -6.45
C PHE A 310 16.82 -5.00 -7.88
N ALA A 311 16.54 -3.84 -8.47
CA ALA A 311 16.98 -3.47 -9.81
C ALA A 311 17.62 -2.07 -9.82
N ALA A 312 18.77 -1.97 -10.49
CA ALA A 312 19.49 -0.73 -10.73
C ALA A 312 19.29 -0.29 -12.19
N TYR A 313 18.98 0.99 -12.38
CA TYR A 313 18.82 1.64 -13.69
C TYR A 313 19.86 2.74 -13.81
N ALA A 314 20.68 2.70 -14.86
CA ALA A 314 21.75 3.68 -15.06
C ALA A 314 21.98 3.98 -16.55
N GLU A 315 22.70 5.05 -16.85
CA GLU A 315 23.09 5.40 -18.23
C GLU A 315 24.01 4.35 -18.88
N THR A 316 24.81 3.64 -18.07
CA THR A 316 25.72 2.58 -18.56
C THR A 316 25.53 1.28 -17.80
N ARG A 317 25.86 0.18 -18.47
CA ARG A 317 25.77 -1.17 -17.91
C ARG A 317 26.67 -1.34 -16.70
N GLU A 318 27.89 -0.81 -16.77
CA GLU A 318 28.90 -0.90 -15.71
C GLU A 318 28.41 -0.21 -14.43
N ALA A 319 27.73 0.94 -14.56
CA ALA A 319 27.20 1.67 -13.41
C ALA A 319 26.03 0.90 -12.75
N ALA A 320 25.11 0.33 -13.54
CA ALA A 320 24.01 -0.47 -13.04
C ALA A 320 24.52 -1.73 -12.31
N GLU A 321 25.43 -2.49 -12.93
CA GLU A 321 26.01 -3.70 -12.35
C GLU A 321 26.82 -3.40 -11.08
N ALA A 322 27.59 -2.30 -11.05
CA ALA A 322 28.38 -1.91 -9.88
C ALA A 322 27.49 -1.51 -8.69
N ALA A 323 26.39 -0.79 -8.92
CA ALA A 323 25.45 -0.44 -7.85
C ALA A 323 24.76 -1.68 -7.28
N ALA A 324 24.29 -2.58 -8.15
CA ALA A 324 23.66 -3.83 -7.74
C ALA A 324 24.61 -4.73 -6.94
N ALA A 325 25.86 -4.91 -7.40
CA ALA A 325 26.85 -5.75 -6.72
C ALA A 325 27.25 -5.21 -5.34
N GLN A 326 27.41 -3.87 -5.21
CA GLN A 326 27.72 -3.23 -3.93
C GLN A 326 26.57 -3.38 -2.93
N PHE A 327 25.33 -3.20 -3.39
CA PHE A 327 24.16 -3.35 -2.52
C PHE A 327 23.95 -4.81 -2.10
N LEU A 328 24.14 -5.75 -3.04
CA LEU A 328 24.08 -7.20 -2.77
C LEU A 328 25.07 -7.60 -1.67
N THR A 329 26.32 -7.16 -1.79
CA THR A 329 27.38 -7.46 -0.82
C THR A 329 27.06 -6.86 0.55
N PHE A 330 26.54 -5.63 0.59
CA PHE A 330 26.13 -4.99 1.83
C PHE A 330 25.02 -5.76 2.54
N LEU A 331 23.96 -6.14 1.82
CA LEU A 331 22.84 -6.92 2.36
C LEU A 331 23.28 -8.31 2.83
N ASN A 332 24.11 -9.02 2.07
CA ASN A 332 24.64 -10.32 2.49
C ASN A 332 25.46 -10.22 3.80
N GLY A 333 26.16 -9.10 4.01
CA GLY A 333 26.86 -8.83 5.28
C GLY A 333 25.95 -8.60 6.49
N LEU A 334 24.65 -8.43 6.28
CA LEU A 334 23.66 -8.16 7.34
C LEU A 334 22.74 -9.34 7.64
N GLU A 335 22.85 -10.47 6.93
CA GLU A 335 21.91 -11.59 7.00
C GLU A 335 21.57 -12.02 8.45
N GLU A 336 22.59 -12.19 9.30
CA GLU A 336 22.42 -12.56 10.71
C GLU A 336 21.54 -11.61 11.53
N ARG A 337 21.45 -10.34 11.12
CA ARG A 337 20.66 -9.30 11.81
C ARG A 337 19.17 -9.33 11.43
N PHE A 338 18.78 -10.16 10.46
CA PHE A 338 17.39 -10.33 10.02
C PHE A 338 16.71 -11.57 10.62
N LYS A 339 17.29 -12.18 11.65
CA LYS A 339 16.70 -13.31 12.36
C LYS A 339 15.33 -12.92 12.95
N PRO A 340 14.30 -13.79 12.85
CA PRO A 340 13.00 -13.53 13.47
C PRO A 340 13.12 -13.32 14.99
N ASP A 341 12.42 -12.33 15.53
CA ASP A 341 12.50 -11.90 16.94
C ASP A 341 11.14 -11.89 17.68
N ALA A 342 10.11 -12.50 17.10
CA ALA A 342 8.78 -12.59 17.72
C ALA A 342 8.77 -13.53 18.94
N LEU A 343 8.16 -13.08 20.04
CA LEU A 343 7.99 -13.86 21.26
C LEU A 343 6.70 -14.69 21.21
N PRO A 344 6.66 -15.90 21.80
CA PRO A 344 5.39 -16.57 22.09
C PRO A 344 4.44 -15.64 22.86
N VAL A 345 3.15 -15.64 22.50
CA VAL A 345 2.17 -14.67 23.00
C VAL A 345 2.10 -14.58 24.54
N ALA A 346 2.18 -15.70 25.25
CA ALA A 346 2.17 -15.72 26.71
C ALA A 346 3.38 -14.99 27.31
N GLU A 347 4.57 -15.18 26.73
CA GLU A 347 5.79 -14.48 27.15
C GLU A 347 5.73 -12.99 26.80
N ALA A 348 5.17 -12.65 25.64
CA ALA A 348 4.99 -11.26 25.23
C ALA A 348 4.07 -10.49 26.20
N VAL A 349 2.95 -11.09 26.63
CA VAL A 349 2.03 -10.49 27.61
C VAL A 349 2.70 -10.35 28.98
N ALA A 350 3.41 -11.39 29.44
CA ALA A 350 4.14 -11.32 30.72
C ALA A 350 5.18 -10.18 30.73
N LEU A 351 5.95 -10.05 29.64
CA LEU A 351 6.94 -8.99 29.46
C LEU A 351 6.28 -7.60 29.37
N ALA A 352 5.10 -7.50 28.75
CA ALA A 352 4.35 -6.25 28.68
C ALA A 352 3.83 -5.81 30.05
N LEU A 353 3.30 -6.75 30.84
CA LEU A 353 2.88 -6.53 32.21
C LEU A 353 4.04 -6.04 33.08
N GLU A 354 5.21 -6.65 32.96
CA GLU A 354 6.42 -6.18 33.65
C GLU A 354 6.81 -4.78 33.20
N SER A 355 6.91 -4.57 31.87
CA SER A 355 7.40 -3.32 31.28
C SER A 355 6.46 -2.14 31.51
N SER A 356 5.16 -2.38 31.69
CA SER A 356 4.15 -1.32 31.91
C SER A 356 4.21 -0.71 33.32
N ARG A 357 4.86 -1.37 34.28
CA ARG A 357 4.94 -0.89 35.67
C ARG A 357 5.81 0.36 35.77
N GLY A 358 5.18 1.52 35.92
CA GLY A 358 5.87 2.81 36.04
C GLY A 358 6.41 3.36 34.72
N ALA A 359 5.97 2.81 33.59
CA ALA A 359 6.31 3.33 32.26
C ALA A 359 5.68 4.70 32.01
N ASN A 360 6.36 5.54 31.22
CA ASN A 360 5.81 6.78 30.70
C ASN A 360 5.30 6.53 29.27
N GLY A 361 4.05 6.08 29.16
CA GLY A 361 3.39 5.68 27.92
C GLY A 361 3.07 4.17 27.86
N PRO A 362 2.23 3.73 26.91
CA PRO A 362 1.82 2.34 26.76
C PRO A 362 2.98 1.43 26.35
N VAL A 363 2.90 0.17 26.80
CA VAL A 363 3.60 -0.94 26.13
C VAL A 363 2.73 -1.43 24.97
N ILE A 364 3.29 -1.42 23.77
CA ILE A 364 2.60 -1.93 22.59
C ILE A 364 2.95 -3.41 22.39
N ILE A 365 1.94 -4.26 22.24
CA ILE A 365 2.10 -5.64 21.79
C ILE A 365 1.61 -5.72 20.35
N ALA A 366 2.51 -5.99 19.42
CA ALA A 366 2.20 -6.21 18.02
C ALA A 366 1.96 -7.70 17.77
N ASP A 367 0.70 -8.11 17.67
CA ASP A 367 0.30 -9.45 17.24
C ASP A 367 0.51 -9.57 15.72
N THR A 368 1.69 -10.08 15.33
CA THR A 368 2.09 -10.08 13.93
C THR A 368 1.39 -11.14 13.10
N GLN A 369 0.87 -12.21 13.72
CA GLN A 369 0.35 -13.35 12.96
C GLN A 369 -1.12 -13.24 12.58
N ASP A 370 -1.83 -12.26 13.12
CA ASP A 370 -3.16 -11.90 12.67
C ASP A 370 -3.20 -10.45 12.15
N ASN A 371 -2.16 -10.07 11.40
CA ASN A 371 -2.05 -8.77 10.75
C ASN A 371 -2.88 -8.74 9.46
N PRO A 372 -3.96 -7.92 9.37
CA PRO A 372 -4.78 -7.85 8.15
C PRO A 372 -4.04 -7.29 6.94
N GLY A 373 -2.94 -6.56 7.19
CA GLY A 373 -2.04 -6.07 6.16
C GLY A 373 -1.18 -7.13 5.50
N GLY A 374 -1.02 -8.31 6.11
CA GLY A 374 -0.36 -9.47 5.51
C GLY A 374 -1.33 -10.62 5.17
N GLY A 375 -2.63 -10.33 5.08
CA GLY A 375 -3.66 -11.34 4.79
C GLY A 375 -4.35 -11.94 6.03
N GLY A 376 -4.09 -11.42 7.23
CA GLY A 376 -4.79 -11.78 8.46
C GLY A 376 -6.29 -11.48 8.42
N HIS A 377 -7.04 -12.19 9.27
CA HIS A 377 -8.50 -12.08 9.34
C HIS A 377 -8.98 -11.08 10.39
N GLU A 378 -8.06 -10.67 11.28
CA GLU A 378 -8.32 -9.79 12.43
C GLU A 378 -9.26 -10.41 13.46
N ASP A 379 -9.44 -11.74 13.47
CA ASP A 379 -10.42 -12.42 14.30
C ASP A 379 -9.83 -13.46 15.25
N THR A 380 -8.50 -13.67 15.28
CA THR A 380 -7.90 -14.64 16.20
C THR A 380 -7.84 -14.09 17.63
N THR A 381 -8.00 -14.96 18.61
CA THR A 381 -8.25 -14.57 20.00
C THR A 381 -7.09 -14.83 20.95
N GLY A 382 -5.97 -15.40 20.46
CA GLY A 382 -4.84 -15.82 21.31
C GLY A 382 -4.27 -14.71 22.19
N LEU A 383 -4.10 -13.49 21.64
CA LEU A 383 -3.64 -12.35 22.44
C LEU A 383 -4.69 -11.92 23.48
N LEU A 384 -5.97 -11.91 23.13
CA LEU A 384 -7.05 -11.60 24.08
C LEU A 384 -7.07 -12.60 25.24
N ALA A 385 -6.99 -13.89 24.93
CA ALA A 385 -7.00 -14.96 25.91
C ALA A 385 -5.86 -14.79 26.94
N GLU A 386 -4.64 -14.51 26.47
CA GLU A 386 -3.49 -14.29 27.36
C GLU A 386 -3.59 -13.00 28.18
N LEU A 387 -4.06 -11.89 27.58
CA LEU A 387 -4.29 -10.64 28.31
C LEU A 387 -5.28 -10.85 29.47
N VAL A 388 -6.36 -11.60 29.25
CA VAL A 388 -7.34 -11.93 30.30
C VAL A 388 -6.75 -12.90 31.32
N ALA A 389 -6.15 -14.00 30.87
CA ALA A 389 -5.62 -15.05 31.75
C ALA A 389 -4.53 -14.54 32.70
N GLN A 390 -3.69 -13.61 32.25
CA GLN A 390 -2.61 -13.01 33.04
C GLN A 390 -3.05 -11.74 33.79
N GLY A 391 -4.31 -11.34 33.67
CA GLY A 391 -4.89 -10.23 34.43
C GLY A 391 -4.38 -8.85 34.02
N ALA A 392 -4.24 -8.59 32.72
CA ALA A 392 -3.81 -7.31 32.15
C ALA A 392 -4.87 -6.21 32.24
N SER A 393 -5.26 -5.87 33.47
CA SER A 393 -6.26 -4.84 33.76
C SER A 393 -5.87 -3.49 33.15
N GLY A 394 -6.81 -2.84 32.46
CA GLY A 394 -6.60 -1.58 31.77
C GLY A 394 -6.02 -1.72 30.36
N ALA A 395 -5.58 -2.91 29.93
CA ALA A 395 -5.12 -3.14 28.57
C ALA A 395 -6.27 -2.95 27.56
N VAL A 396 -5.92 -2.58 26.32
CA VAL A 396 -6.86 -2.52 25.20
C VAL A 396 -6.33 -3.29 23.99
N LEU A 397 -7.19 -4.10 23.36
CA LEU A 397 -6.92 -4.77 22.08
C LEU A 397 -7.65 -4.05 20.93
N CYS A 398 -6.88 -3.63 19.92
CA CYS A 398 -7.34 -2.98 18.70
C CYS A 398 -7.00 -3.87 17.48
N LEU A 399 -7.96 -4.56 16.87
CA LEU A 399 -9.37 -4.80 17.22
C LEU A 399 -9.70 -6.26 16.84
N ILE A 400 -10.93 -6.71 17.07
CA ILE A 400 -11.42 -8.02 16.59
C ILE A 400 -12.53 -7.80 15.55
N ASN A 401 -12.37 -8.39 14.36
CA ASN A 401 -13.35 -8.39 13.29
C ASN A 401 -14.41 -9.48 13.53
N ASP A 402 -15.54 -9.07 14.09
CA ASP A 402 -16.68 -9.94 14.42
C ASP A 402 -18.00 -9.16 14.32
N ALA A 403 -18.62 -9.23 13.14
CA ALA A 403 -19.88 -8.54 12.85
C ALA A 403 -21.05 -9.05 13.71
N GLU A 404 -21.05 -10.32 14.10
CA GLU A 404 -22.11 -10.91 14.93
C GLU A 404 -22.04 -10.35 16.35
N SER A 405 -20.83 -10.33 16.93
CA SER A 405 -20.60 -9.74 18.26
C SER A 405 -20.86 -8.23 18.27
N ALA A 406 -20.45 -7.51 17.22
CA ALA A 406 -20.77 -6.09 17.10
C ALA A 406 -22.29 -5.84 17.05
N ALA A 407 -23.04 -6.62 16.27
CA ALA A 407 -24.49 -6.52 16.20
C ALA A 407 -25.17 -6.87 17.54
N ALA A 408 -24.69 -7.90 18.24
CA ALA A 408 -25.19 -8.26 19.57
C ALA A 408 -24.97 -7.14 20.60
N CYS A 409 -23.80 -6.50 20.59
CA CYS A 409 -23.51 -5.34 21.44
C CYS A 409 -24.45 -4.16 21.14
N HIS A 410 -24.72 -3.87 19.86
CA HIS A 410 -25.67 -2.84 19.45
C HIS A 410 -27.10 -3.14 19.92
N ALA A 411 -27.52 -4.41 19.84
CA ALA A 411 -28.84 -4.83 20.31
C ALA A 411 -29.00 -4.73 21.84
N ALA A 412 -27.94 -5.00 22.59
CA ALA A 412 -27.94 -4.93 24.05
C ALA A 412 -27.83 -3.49 24.59
N GLY A 413 -27.06 -2.63 23.91
CA GLY A 413 -26.86 -1.22 24.27
C GLY A 413 -25.68 -0.97 25.20
N GLU A 414 -25.25 0.30 25.27
CA GLU A 414 -24.18 0.73 26.19
C GLU A 414 -24.55 0.47 27.66
N GLY A 415 -23.59 -0.04 28.43
CA GLY A 415 -23.77 -0.40 29.84
C GLY A 415 -24.30 -1.82 30.08
N ALA A 416 -24.80 -2.51 29.05
CA ALA A 416 -25.27 -3.89 29.18
C ALA A 416 -24.09 -4.86 29.37
N THR A 417 -24.35 -5.97 30.08
CA THR A 417 -23.46 -7.13 30.14
C THR A 417 -24.11 -8.28 29.38
N LEU A 418 -23.34 -8.93 28.52
CA LEU A 418 -23.79 -10.07 27.72
C LEU A 418 -22.67 -11.10 27.58
N ALA A 419 -23.05 -12.37 27.47
CA ALA A 419 -22.13 -13.41 27.06
C ALA A 419 -21.81 -13.25 25.57
N LEU A 420 -20.53 -13.23 25.22
CA LEU A 420 -20.04 -13.19 23.85
C LEU A 420 -19.17 -14.40 23.56
N SER A 421 -19.31 -14.91 22.34
CA SER A 421 -18.39 -15.83 21.68
C SER A 421 -17.64 -15.00 20.63
N LEU A 422 -16.56 -14.35 21.05
CA LEU A 422 -15.90 -13.29 20.30
C LEU A 422 -14.82 -13.84 19.38
N GLY A 423 -14.83 -13.44 18.10
CA GLY A 423 -13.81 -13.81 17.13
C GLY A 423 -13.85 -15.29 16.72
N GLY A 424 -12.71 -15.82 16.29
CA GLY A 424 -12.51 -17.23 15.97
C GLY A 424 -13.30 -17.76 14.77
N LYS A 425 -13.74 -16.88 13.85
CA LYS A 425 -14.52 -17.28 12.67
C LYS A 425 -13.62 -17.97 11.62
N SER A 426 -12.33 -17.65 11.62
CA SER A 426 -11.34 -18.22 10.70
C SER A 426 -10.67 -19.49 11.20
N ASP A 427 -10.52 -19.67 12.51
CA ASP A 427 -9.80 -20.80 13.14
C ASP A 427 -10.69 -21.72 13.98
N GLY A 428 -11.95 -21.33 14.25
CA GLY A 428 -12.88 -22.08 15.08
C GLY A 428 -12.61 -21.97 16.59
N MET A 429 -11.81 -20.98 17.03
CA MET A 429 -11.37 -20.80 18.41
C MET A 429 -11.86 -19.45 18.99
N PRO A 430 -13.18 -19.25 19.18
CA PRO A 430 -13.70 -18.02 19.75
C PRO A 430 -13.31 -17.88 21.22
N PHE A 431 -13.27 -16.63 21.69
CA PHE A 431 -13.12 -16.31 23.11
C PHE A 431 -14.49 -16.19 23.76
N GLU A 432 -14.79 -17.11 24.67
CA GLU A 432 -16.05 -17.12 25.43
C GLU A 432 -15.90 -16.29 26.71
N GLY A 433 -16.79 -15.31 26.92
CA GLY A 433 -16.79 -14.53 28.16
C GLY A 433 -17.96 -13.59 28.34
N GLU A 434 -18.22 -13.20 29.58
CA GLU A 434 -19.14 -12.09 29.88
C GLU A 434 -18.43 -10.76 29.62
N ALA A 435 -19.01 -9.97 28.71
CA ALA A 435 -18.47 -8.69 28.31
C ALA A 435 -19.43 -7.57 28.70
N ARG A 436 -18.91 -6.46 29.21
CA ARG A 436 -19.67 -5.22 29.41
C ARG A 436 -19.49 -4.30 28.21
N VAL A 437 -20.58 -3.86 27.60
CA VAL A 437 -20.54 -2.88 26.50
C VAL A 437 -20.23 -1.49 27.07
N LEU A 438 -19.07 -0.95 26.74
CA LEU A 438 -18.65 0.37 27.21
C LEU A 438 -19.07 1.50 26.26
N ARG A 439 -19.03 1.25 24.95
CA ARG A 439 -19.29 2.24 23.92
C ARG A 439 -19.77 1.57 22.63
N LEU A 440 -20.69 2.20 21.92
CA LEU A 440 -21.07 1.83 20.56
C LEU A 440 -20.60 2.88 19.55
N GLY A 441 -20.22 2.42 18.36
CA GLY A 441 -19.83 3.27 17.24
C GLY A 441 -20.42 2.77 15.92
N ASN A 442 -20.50 3.67 14.94
CA ASN A 442 -20.89 3.34 13.57
C ASN A 442 -19.68 3.11 12.64
N GLY A 443 -18.46 3.15 13.20
CA GLY A 443 -17.20 2.88 12.50
C GLY A 443 -16.78 3.94 11.49
N SER A 444 -17.45 5.10 11.43
CA SER A 444 -17.18 6.17 10.45
C SER A 444 -16.43 7.33 11.08
N PHE A 445 -15.17 7.52 10.72
CA PHE A 445 -14.30 8.57 11.28
C PHE A 445 -13.13 8.91 10.34
N PRO A 446 -12.60 10.14 10.39
CA PRO A 446 -11.38 10.49 9.67
C PRO A 446 -10.17 9.81 10.29
N LEU A 447 -9.26 9.32 9.46
CA LEU A 447 -7.96 8.82 9.88
C LEU A 447 -7.00 10.00 10.08
N THR A 448 -6.17 9.92 11.13
CA THR A 448 -5.32 11.03 11.58
C THR A 448 -3.84 10.72 11.61
N GLY A 449 -3.48 9.43 11.62
CA GLY A 449 -2.12 8.94 11.61
C GLY A 449 -1.46 9.08 10.24
N PRO A 450 -0.12 9.00 10.16
CA PRO A 450 0.62 9.34 8.94
C PRO A 450 0.25 8.51 7.71
N MET A 451 -0.03 7.22 7.87
CA MET A 451 -0.43 6.34 6.76
C MET A 451 -1.84 6.62 6.22
N GLY A 452 -2.75 6.98 7.12
CA GLY A 452 -4.17 7.17 6.84
C GLY A 452 -4.55 8.63 6.57
N ALA A 453 -3.64 9.58 6.75
CA ALA A 453 -3.93 11.00 6.72
C ALA A 453 -4.71 11.40 5.46
N GLY A 454 -5.89 12.02 5.65
CA GLY A 454 -6.78 12.45 4.57
C GLY A 454 -7.77 11.39 4.07
N ASN A 455 -7.64 10.13 4.51
CA ASN A 455 -8.61 9.08 4.24
C ASN A 455 -9.71 9.04 5.32
N HIS A 456 -10.82 8.39 5.00
CA HIS A 456 -11.96 8.20 5.90
C HIS A 456 -12.21 6.71 6.11
N ALA A 457 -12.18 6.26 7.37
CA ALA A 457 -12.44 4.87 7.72
C ALA A 457 -13.95 4.58 7.78
N ASN A 458 -14.31 3.33 7.44
CA ASN A 458 -15.67 2.82 7.63
C ASN A 458 -15.65 1.35 8.06
N LEU A 459 -15.65 1.12 9.36
CA LEU A 459 -15.58 -0.19 10.00
C LEU A 459 -16.96 -0.85 10.21
N GLY A 460 -18.05 -0.18 9.81
CA GLY A 460 -19.42 -0.60 10.13
C GLY A 460 -19.75 -0.50 11.62
N PRO A 461 -20.81 -1.17 12.10
CA PRO A 461 -21.10 -1.23 13.54
C PRO A 461 -19.89 -1.71 14.33
N CYS A 462 -19.51 -0.94 15.35
CA CYS A 462 -18.42 -1.24 16.26
C CYS A 462 -18.88 -1.14 17.71
N ALA A 463 -18.19 -1.83 18.60
CA ALA A 463 -18.37 -1.74 20.04
C ALA A 463 -17.02 -1.78 20.77
N LEU A 464 -16.89 -1.02 21.85
CA LEU A 464 -15.85 -1.23 22.84
C LEU A 464 -16.46 -2.07 23.96
N VAL A 465 -15.91 -3.25 24.20
CA VAL A 465 -16.34 -4.15 25.28
C VAL A 465 -15.23 -4.35 26.30
N GLU A 466 -15.61 -4.73 27.52
CA GLU A 466 -14.67 -5.02 28.60
C GLU A 466 -14.95 -6.40 29.21
N PHE A 467 -13.90 -7.21 29.31
CA PHE A 467 -13.90 -8.49 30.01
C PHE A 467 -13.18 -8.34 31.35
N ALA A 468 -13.62 -9.07 32.37
CA ALA A 468 -12.89 -9.15 33.64
C ALA A 468 -11.45 -9.66 33.40
N PRO A 469 -10.41 -9.10 34.05
CA PRO A 469 -10.45 -8.11 35.14
C PRO A 469 -10.32 -6.65 34.70
N GLY A 470 -10.76 -6.29 33.49
CA GLY A 470 -10.69 -4.93 32.94
C GLY A 470 -9.92 -4.85 31.62
N VAL A 471 -9.88 -5.92 30.83
CA VAL A 471 -9.31 -5.94 29.48
C VAL A 471 -10.35 -5.43 28.51
N LYS A 472 -10.02 -4.37 27.76
CA LYS A 472 -10.91 -3.78 26.76
C LYS A 472 -10.62 -4.33 25.39
N VAL A 473 -11.65 -4.53 24.58
CA VAL A 473 -11.53 -5.00 23.20
C VAL A 473 -12.43 -4.15 22.32
N MET A 474 -11.86 -3.60 21.25
CA MET A 474 -12.68 -3.05 20.19
C MET A 474 -13.13 -4.18 19.26
N VAL A 475 -14.42 -4.25 18.99
CA VAL A 475 -15.05 -5.18 18.04
C VAL A 475 -15.60 -4.38 16.87
N ALA A 476 -15.35 -4.81 15.64
CA ALA A 476 -15.88 -4.18 14.43
C ALA A 476 -16.51 -5.18 13.47
N SER A 477 -17.39 -4.69 12.60
CA SER A 477 -18.06 -5.52 11.58
C SER A 477 -17.27 -5.67 10.29
N ARG A 478 -16.17 -4.95 10.13
CA ARG A 478 -15.31 -4.98 8.95
C ARG A 478 -13.86 -4.91 9.38
N LYS A 479 -13.04 -5.75 8.75
CA LYS A 479 -11.59 -5.75 8.98
C LYS A 479 -10.93 -4.45 8.54
N THR A 480 -9.93 -4.02 9.28
CA THR A 480 -8.98 -2.96 8.90
C THR A 480 -7.60 -3.33 9.43
N GLN A 481 -6.59 -2.52 9.18
CA GLN A 481 -5.32 -2.63 9.88
C GLN A 481 -5.29 -1.67 11.06
N ALA A 482 -4.69 -2.08 12.18
CA ALA A 482 -4.53 -1.26 13.38
C ALA A 482 -3.39 -0.22 13.25
N TYR A 483 -3.35 0.55 12.15
CA TYR A 483 -2.26 1.50 11.86
C TYR A 483 -2.50 2.94 12.36
N ASP A 484 -3.68 3.24 12.90
CA ASP A 484 -4.10 4.61 13.24
C ASP A 484 -4.78 4.66 14.62
N GLN A 485 -4.33 5.57 15.47
CA GLN A 485 -4.88 5.76 16.81
C GLN A 485 -6.34 6.26 16.78
N ALA A 486 -6.80 6.87 15.68
CA ALA A 486 -8.20 7.26 15.49
C ALA A 486 -9.17 6.07 15.61
N ILE A 487 -8.69 4.87 15.31
CA ILE A 487 -9.44 3.61 15.46
C ILE A 487 -9.84 3.39 16.92
N LEU A 488 -8.99 3.73 17.90
CA LEU A 488 -9.38 3.65 19.32
C LEU A 488 -10.08 4.93 19.80
N ARG A 489 -9.60 6.10 19.36
CA ARG A 489 -10.11 7.41 19.82
C ARG A 489 -11.57 7.64 19.48
N HIS A 490 -12.07 7.13 18.35
CA HIS A 490 -13.49 7.33 17.99
C HIS A 490 -14.46 6.65 18.98
N LEU A 491 -14.00 5.65 19.76
CA LEU A 491 -14.76 5.03 20.85
C LEU A 491 -14.40 5.61 22.23
N GLY A 492 -13.60 6.67 22.28
CA GLY A 492 -13.21 7.36 23.51
C GLY A 492 -12.03 6.73 24.24
N VAL A 493 -11.27 5.82 23.60
CA VAL A 493 -10.03 5.28 24.17
C VAL A 493 -8.85 6.10 23.67
N GLU A 494 -8.13 6.73 24.58
CA GLU A 494 -6.89 7.44 24.29
C GLU A 494 -5.71 6.47 24.49
N PRO A 495 -4.99 6.03 23.42
CA PRO A 495 -4.01 4.95 23.52
C PRO A 495 -2.83 5.27 24.45
N LYS A 496 -2.40 6.53 24.52
CA LYS A 496 -1.27 6.94 25.38
C LYS A 496 -1.57 6.77 26.88
N ASP A 497 -2.85 6.70 27.26
CA ASP A 497 -3.30 6.59 28.65
C ASP A 497 -3.50 5.12 29.07
N CYS A 498 -3.34 4.17 28.15
CA CYS A 498 -3.43 2.74 28.44
C CYS A 498 -2.07 2.18 28.89
N PRO A 499 -2.02 1.23 29.85
CA PRO A 499 -0.77 0.57 30.22
C PRO A 499 -0.24 -0.35 29.12
N ILE A 500 -1.16 -1.04 28.42
CA ILE A 500 -0.86 -1.97 27.33
C ILE A 500 -1.85 -1.74 26.20
N VAL A 501 -1.33 -1.69 24.96
CA VAL A 501 -2.14 -1.66 23.74
C VAL A 501 -1.74 -2.84 22.86
N GLY A 502 -2.64 -3.79 22.69
CA GLY A 502 -2.50 -4.90 21.73
C GLY A 502 -2.97 -4.46 20.35
N LEU A 503 -2.14 -4.66 19.33
CA LEU A 503 -2.41 -4.28 17.95
C LEU A 503 -2.22 -5.48 17.04
N LYS A 504 -3.22 -5.80 16.23
CA LYS A 504 -3.12 -6.80 15.18
C LYS A 504 -2.45 -6.21 13.93
N SER A 505 -1.13 -6.17 13.95
CA SER A 505 -0.29 -5.52 12.95
C SER A 505 1.17 -5.97 13.08
N SER A 506 1.91 -6.05 11.97
CA SER A 506 3.35 -6.36 12.00
C SER A 506 4.23 -5.12 12.21
N VAL A 507 4.05 -4.08 11.38
CA VAL A 507 4.89 -2.87 11.42
C VAL A 507 4.09 -1.59 11.22
N HIS A 508 3.00 -1.60 10.43
CA HIS A 508 2.26 -0.39 10.05
C HIS A 508 1.84 0.52 11.22
N PHE A 509 1.46 -0.07 12.36
CA PHE A 509 1.17 0.66 13.58
C PHE A 509 2.27 1.63 14.04
N ARG A 510 3.54 1.34 13.75
CA ARG A 510 4.69 2.11 14.24
C ARG A 510 4.63 3.57 13.82
N ALA A 511 4.07 3.88 12.65
CA ALA A 511 3.99 5.25 12.15
C ALA A 511 3.22 6.16 13.11
N ASP A 512 2.20 5.65 13.76
CA ASP A 512 1.34 6.44 14.65
C ASP A 512 1.54 6.08 16.13
N TYR A 513 1.78 4.81 16.47
CA TYR A 513 1.89 4.35 17.86
C TYR A 513 3.31 4.34 18.43
N GLU A 514 4.38 4.22 17.62
CA GLU A 514 5.76 4.25 18.14
C GLU A 514 6.11 5.54 18.90
N PRO A 515 5.67 6.75 18.47
CA PRO A 515 5.94 7.98 19.20
C PRO A 515 5.38 8.06 20.62
N ILE A 516 4.36 7.25 20.96
CA ILE A 516 3.76 7.20 22.30
C ILE A 516 4.21 5.96 23.09
N ALA A 517 4.87 4.99 22.45
CA ALA A 517 5.20 3.72 23.06
C ALA A 517 6.37 3.86 24.04
N ALA A 518 6.20 3.35 25.26
CA ALA A 518 7.31 3.15 26.18
C ALA A 518 8.17 1.95 25.75
N ARG A 519 7.53 0.93 25.15
CA ARG A 519 8.17 -0.26 24.60
C ARG A 519 7.28 -0.89 23.53
N ILE A 520 7.88 -1.51 22.52
CA ILE A 520 7.20 -2.32 21.52
C ILE A 520 7.68 -3.77 21.65
N ILE A 521 6.74 -4.70 21.71
CA ILE A 521 6.99 -6.15 21.79
C ILE A 521 6.27 -6.82 20.62
N VAL A 522 6.99 -7.61 19.83
CA VAL A 522 6.39 -8.40 18.74
C VAL A 522 5.97 -9.75 19.32
N ALA A 523 4.70 -10.10 19.17
CA ALA A 523 4.11 -11.33 19.67
C ALA A 523 3.67 -12.24 18.51
N ALA A 524 3.91 -13.53 18.68
CA ALA A 524 3.38 -14.59 17.84
C ALA A 524 2.21 -15.28 18.57
N ALA A 525 1.00 -14.73 18.40
CA ALA A 525 -0.24 -15.46 18.73
C ALA A 525 -0.66 -16.33 17.53
N PRO A 526 -1.40 -17.43 17.70
CA PRO A 526 -1.87 -18.22 16.56
C PRO A 526 -2.63 -17.37 15.53
N GLY A 527 -2.25 -17.50 14.25
CA GLY A 527 -2.86 -16.76 13.15
C GLY A 527 -2.24 -17.11 11.80
N PRO A 528 -2.85 -16.69 10.68
CA PRO A 528 -2.45 -17.12 9.34
C PRO A 528 -1.13 -16.50 8.85
N VAL A 529 -0.73 -15.33 9.35
CA VAL A 529 0.47 -14.59 8.91
C VAL A 529 1.68 -15.04 9.71
N ILE A 530 2.09 -16.29 9.54
CA ILE A 530 3.09 -16.94 10.41
C ILE A 530 4.39 -16.12 10.49
N ALA A 531 4.85 -15.83 11.71
CA ALA A 531 5.98 -14.94 11.96
C ALA A 531 7.32 -15.50 11.46
N ASP A 532 7.46 -16.83 11.47
CA ASP A 532 8.55 -17.56 10.83
C ASP A 532 8.04 -18.30 9.58
N PRO A 533 8.13 -17.69 8.39
CA PRO A 533 7.58 -18.26 7.16
C PRO A 533 8.19 -19.61 6.80
N SER A 534 9.38 -19.96 7.30
CA SER A 534 10.00 -21.26 6.99
C SER A 534 9.21 -22.47 7.48
N THR A 535 8.19 -22.25 8.31
CA THR A 535 7.28 -23.28 8.82
C THR A 535 6.07 -23.54 7.91
N LEU A 536 5.86 -22.69 6.90
CA LEU A 536 4.78 -22.83 5.94
C LEU A 536 5.12 -23.89 4.86
N PRO A 537 4.11 -24.55 4.28
CA PRO A 537 4.32 -25.68 3.36
C PRO A 537 4.64 -25.23 1.92
N PHE A 538 5.71 -24.44 1.72
CA PHE A 538 6.19 -24.01 0.41
C PHE A 538 6.55 -25.20 -0.50
N ARG A 539 6.28 -25.06 -1.80
CA ARG A 539 6.54 -26.10 -2.81
C ARG A 539 7.27 -25.58 -4.04
N HIS A 540 7.17 -24.29 -4.35
CA HIS A 540 7.57 -23.73 -5.64
C HIS A 540 8.67 -22.67 -5.53
N VAL A 541 9.30 -22.51 -4.37
CA VAL A 541 10.37 -21.53 -4.16
C VAL A 541 11.67 -21.92 -4.86
N ARG A 542 12.55 -20.94 -5.12
CA ARG A 542 13.86 -21.18 -5.73
C ARG A 542 14.69 -22.21 -4.93
N PRO A 543 15.28 -23.22 -5.59
CA PRO A 543 16.19 -24.15 -4.92
C PRO A 543 17.35 -23.43 -4.22
N GLY A 544 17.63 -23.82 -2.97
CA GLY A 544 18.75 -23.28 -2.18
C GLY A 544 18.47 -21.96 -1.45
N ILE A 545 17.26 -21.40 -1.56
CA ILE A 545 16.87 -20.22 -0.78
C ILE A 545 16.79 -20.56 0.73
N ARG A 546 17.31 -19.67 1.57
CA ARG A 546 17.17 -19.77 3.03
C ARG A 546 15.92 -19.04 3.47
N MET A 547 14.89 -19.82 3.80
CA MET A 547 13.61 -19.26 4.26
C MET A 547 13.73 -18.54 5.62
N ARG A 548 14.82 -18.79 6.36
CA ARG A 548 15.16 -18.13 7.61
C ARG A 548 16.55 -17.50 7.50
N ALA A 549 16.63 -16.17 7.65
CA ALA A 549 17.89 -15.45 7.63
C ALA A 549 18.85 -15.95 8.72
N GLY A 550 20.11 -16.16 8.34
CA GLY A 550 21.17 -16.60 9.26
C GLY A 550 21.04 -18.07 9.69
N ASP A 551 20.20 -18.84 9.00
CA ASP A 551 20.23 -20.30 9.04
C ASP A 551 21.27 -20.83 8.04
N PHE A 552 22.54 -20.68 8.40
CA PHE A 552 23.66 -21.24 7.62
C PHE A 552 23.79 -22.76 7.76
N GLY A 553 22.87 -23.40 8.50
CA GLY A 553 22.92 -24.78 8.97
C GLY A 553 21.71 -25.61 8.53
N GLY A 554 21.23 -25.44 7.31
CA GLY A 554 20.15 -26.27 6.76
C GLY A 554 20.25 -26.40 5.26
N ARG A 555 21.06 -27.35 4.75
CA ARG A 555 20.86 -27.85 3.39
C ARG A 555 19.45 -28.41 3.34
N ALA A 556 18.54 -27.78 2.59
CA ALA A 556 17.28 -28.37 2.23
C ALA A 556 17.57 -29.78 1.68
N VAL A 557 17.07 -30.79 2.38
CA VAL A 557 17.20 -32.19 1.99
C VAL A 557 16.22 -32.41 0.83
N GLY A 558 16.77 -32.70 -0.35
CA GLY A 558 16.12 -33.47 -1.42
C GLY A 558 15.15 -32.70 -2.30
#